data_AF-A0AAV7P8J5-F1
#
_entry.id   AF-A0AAV7P8J5-F1
#
_cell.length_a   1.000
_cell.length_b   1.000
_cell.length_c   1.000
_cell.angle_alpha   90.00
_cell.angle_beta   90.00
_cell.angle_gamma   90.00
#
_symmetry.space_group_name_H-M   'P 1'
#
loop_
_entity.id
_entity.type
_entity.pdbx_description
1 polymer ?
#
loop_
_entity_poly.entity_id
_entity_poly.type
_entity_poly.pdbx_seq_one_letter_code
_entity_poly.pdbx_strand_id
1 'polypeptide(L)'
;MADSGSPCTIITTDCFKQKFKDVWRMSDLFFPDIIAEGFDGTAIDIKDYVDTEIEFKGGLAHIKLYVTEKAVNVLGWRDQAKLGIILNPRACEPVLMIEESNEMDAIVLKLPQVFTDVLGKLKNYSHKIKLKSGARPVVQKLRNVPIGVRDELKTILAGMVKDDVIEEIEFSEWVSPIGENVLYSYVAFLSLELWGCLRDVVGTWNVGNIGMWEESVVAEGASWLAALHCF
;
A
#
# COMPACT_ATOMS: atom_id res chain seq x y z
N MET A 1 15.50 16.92 10.54
CA MET A 1 15.29 16.50 9.16
C MET A 1 13.83 16.72 8.82
N ALA A 2 13.52 17.28 7.65
CA ALA A 2 12.14 17.33 7.16
C ALA A 2 11.79 15.95 6.57
N ASP A 3 10.73 15.32 7.07
CA ASP A 3 10.34 13.97 6.68
C ASP A 3 8.84 13.89 6.39
N SER A 4 8.48 13.76 5.10
CA SER A 4 7.09 13.63 4.67
C SER A 4 6.49 12.26 4.99
N GLY A 5 7.32 11.26 5.30
CA GLY A 5 6.89 9.92 5.70
C GLY A 5 6.47 9.83 7.17
N SER A 6 6.87 10.82 8.00
CA SER A 6 6.51 10.84 9.41
C SER A 6 5.20 11.60 9.66
N PRO A 7 4.21 10.99 10.35
CA PRO A 7 2.94 11.64 10.69
C PRO A 7 3.06 12.64 11.87
N CYS A 8 4.15 12.58 12.62
CA CYS A 8 4.40 13.41 13.80
C CYS A 8 5.82 14.01 13.79
N THR A 9 6.00 15.06 14.57
CA THR A 9 7.30 15.72 14.76
C THR A 9 7.96 15.19 16.02
N ILE A 10 9.20 14.71 15.89
CA ILE A 10 9.98 14.08 16.95
C ILE A 10 11.29 14.86 17.14
N ILE A 11 11.66 15.09 18.39
CA ILE A 11 12.90 15.76 18.75
C ILE A 11 13.60 15.01 19.88
N THR A 12 14.92 14.97 19.79
CA THR A 12 15.77 14.39 20.84
C THR A 12 15.76 15.26 22.09
N THR A 13 15.82 14.63 23.25
CA THR A 13 15.93 15.33 24.54
C THR A 13 17.09 16.31 24.56
N ASP A 14 18.23 15.95 23.96
CA ASP A 14 19.41 16.83 23.88
C ASP A 14 19.14 18.08 23.04
N CYS A 15 18.52 17.91 21.86
CA CYS A 15 18.19 19.04 21.00
C CYS A 15 17.10 19.92 21.63
N PHE A 16 16.10 19.30 22.26
CA PHE A 16 15.06 19.99 22.99
C PHE A 16 15.64 20.85 24.12
N LYS A 17 16.47 20.25 24.98
CA LYS A 17 17.17 20.95 26.06
C LYS A 17 18.11 22.04 25.57
N GLN A 18 18.55 22.04 24.31
CA GLN A 18 19.38 23.12 23.79
C GLN A 18 18.56 24.29 23.25
N LYS A 19 17.42 24.01 22.62
CA LYS A 19 16.64 24.98 21.82
C LYS A 19 15.37 25.48 22.49
N PHE A 20 14.81 24.71 23.42
CA PHE A 20 13.50 24.95 24.03
C PHE A 20 13.55 24.91 25.57
N LYS A 21 14.68 25.32 26.16
CA LYS A 21 14.91 25.32 27.62
C LYS A 21 13.79 26.01 28.39
N ASP A 22 13.30 27.12 27.86
CA ASP A 22 12.34 27.99 28.53
C ASP A 22 10.90 27.44 28.52
N VAL A 23 10.65 26.47 27.63
CA VAL A 23 9.33 25.83 27.43
C VAL A 23 9.29 24.43 28.06
N TRP A 24 10.43 23.89 28.49
CA TRP A 24 10.50 22.56 29.07
C TRP A 24 9.84 22.49 30.44
N ARG A 25 8.78 21.68 30.55
CA ARG A 25 8.19 21.27 31.83
C ARG A 25 7.89 19.78 31.77
N MET A 26 8.83 18.98 32.28
CA MET A 26 8.60 17.55 32.37
C MET A 26 7.57 17.28 33.45
N SER A 27 6.49 16.61 33.07
CA SER A 27 5.47 16.17 34.02
C SER A 27 5.93 14.85 34.65
N ASP A 28 5.89 14.74 35.98
CA ASP A 28 6.29 13.50 36.68
C ASP A 28 5.37 12.30 36.32
N LEU A 29 4.17 12.58 35.82
CA LEU A 29 3.28 11.61 35.19
C LEU A 29 3.07 11.98 33.73
N PHE A 30 3.68 11.19 32.85
CA PHE A 30 3.49 11.29 31.41
C PHE A 30 2.89 9.98 30.87
N PHE A 31 1.83 10.13 30.07
CA PHE A 31 1.28 9.04 29.28
C PHE A 31 1.28 9.49 27.82
N PRO A 32 2.01 8.79 26.94
CA PRO A 32 2.02 9.16 25.53
C PRO A 32 0.63 8.92 24.93
N ASP A 33 0.15 9.90 24.18
CA ASP A 33 -1.10 9.80 23.41
C ASP A 33 -0.92 9.07 22.07
N ILE A 34 0.33 8.69 21.75
CA ILE A 34 0.70 7.94 20.56
C ILE A 34 1.67 6.81 20.88
N ILE A 35 1.62 5.75 20.09
CA ILE A 35 2.68 4.75 20.00
C ILE A 35 3.45 5.05 18.71
N ALA A 36 4.75 5.27 18.83
CA ALA A 36 5.60 5.60 17.69
C ALA A 36 6.55 4.44 17.38
N GLU A 37 6.64 4.09 16.10
CA GLU A 37 7.53 3.04 15.60
C GLU A 37 8.32 3.58 14.41
N GLY A 38 9.60 3.19 14.33
CA GLY A 38 10.43 3.40 13.16
C GLY A 38 9.98 2.55 11.99
N PHE A 39 10.50 2.85 10.80
CA PHE A 39 10.19 2.10 9.58
C PHE A 39 10.55 0.60 9.66
N ASP A 40 11.55 0.27 10.48
CA ASP A 40 12.00 -1.10 10.76
C ASP A 40 11.18 -1.81 11.85
N GLY A 41 10.13 -1.17 12.37
CA GLY A 41 9.33 -1.66 13.50
C GLY A 41 9.99 -1.42 14.86
N THR A 42 11.11 -0.71 14.93
CA THR A 42 11.74 -0.37 16.21
C THR A 42 10.87 0.64 16.97
N ALA A 43 10.41 0.27 18.16
CA ALA A 43 9.64 1.16 19.01
C ALA A 43 10.44 2.42 19.38
N ILE A 44 9.82 3.59 19.19
CA ILE A 44 10.36 4.88 19.60
C ILE A 44 9.76 5.23 20.95
N ASP A 45 10.59 5.18 21.98
CA ASP A 45 10.21 5.48 23.36
C ASP A 45 10.01 7.00 23.53
N ILE A 46 8.74 7.43 23.56
CA ILE A 46 8.34 8.82 23.77
C ILE A 46 8.31 9.10 25.27
N LYS A 47 9.06 10.12 25.70
CA LYS A 47 9.20 10.52 27.09
C LYS A 47 8.33 11.70 27.49
N ASP A 48 8.02 12.56 26.54
CA ASP A 48 7.16 13.72 26.77
C ASP A 48 6.64 14.26 25.43
N TYR A 49 5.75 15.25 25.50
CA TYR A 49 5.50 16.15 24.38
C TYR A 49 5.42 17.61 24.85
N VAL A 50 5.72 18.52 23.94
CA VAL A 50 5.53 19.96 24.17
C VAL A 50 4.77 20.56 23.00
N ASP A 51 3.67 21.25 23.32
CA ASP A 51 2.96 22.07 22.37
C ASP A 51 3.56 23.48 22.39
N THR A 52 4.16 23.89 21.27
CA THR A 52 4.85 25.17 21.18
C THR A 52 4.72 25.79 19.80
N GLU A 53 4.95 27.09 19.73
CA GLU A 53 4.98 27.82 18.47
C GLU A 53 6.39 27.81 17.88
N ILE A 54 6.49 27.49 16.59
CA ILE A 54 7.74 27.39 15.87
C ILE A 54 7.67 28.32 14.66
N GLU A 55 8.73 29.11 14.47
CA GLU A 55 8.91 29.96 13.30
C GLU A 55 9.92 29.33 12.34
N PHE A 56 9.58 29.31 11.05
CA PHE A 56 10.49 28.94 9.97
C PHE A 56 10.28 29.82 8.75
N LYS A 57 11.32 30.56 8.34
CA LYS A 57 11.31 31.43 7.14
C LYS A 57 10.10 32.37 7.07
N GLY A 58 9.67 32.91 8.22
CA GLY A 58 8.51 33.80 8.33
C GLY A 58 7.14 33.10 8.44
N GLY A 59 7.11 31.76 8.35
CA GLY A 59 5.92 30.96 8.69
C GLY A 59 5.92 30.60 10.17
N LEU A 60 4.83 30.92 10.86
CA LEU A 60 4.63 30.68 12.30
C LEU A 60 3.56 29.59 12.47
N ALA A 61 3.85 28.54 13.24
CA ALA A 61 2.90 27.45 13.44
C ALA A 61 2.98 26.83 14.84
N HIS A 62 1.81 26.50 15.40
CA HIS A 62 1.70 25.72 16.63
C HIS A 62 1.88 24.22 16.32
N ILE A 63 2.90 23.62 16.95
CA ILE A 63 3.40 22.28 16.67
C ILE A 63 3.53 21.49 17.98
N LYS A 64 3.06 20.25 17.93
CA LYS A 64 3.25 19.25 19.00
C LYS A 64 4.57 18.52 18.76
N LEU A 65 5.54 18.75 19.63
CA LEU A 65 6.88 18.15 19.58
C LEU A 65 6.94 16.96 20.52
N TYR A 66 7.09 15.75 19.98
CA TYR A 66 7.32 14.55 20.79
C TYR A 66 8.79 14.40 21.14
N VAL A 67 9.09 14.19 22.42
CA VAL A 67 10.46 14.11 22.93
C VAL A 67 10.87 12.67 23.17
N THR A 68 12.04 12.30 22.68
CA THR A 68 12.63 10.95 22.83
C THR A 68 14.13 11.03 23.08
N GLU A 69 14.73 9.98 23.63
CA GLU A 69 16.17 9.94 23.91
C GLU A 69 17.01 9.53 22.70
N LYS A 70 16.54 8.60 21.86
CA LYS A 70 17.39 7.83 20.92
C LYS A 70 16.92 7.86 19.46
N ALA A 71 16.32 8.95 19.01
CA ALA A 71 15.90 9.12 17.62
C ALA A 71 16.67 10.23 16.89
N VAL A 72 16.42 10.38 15.59
CA VAL A 72 16.83 11.57 14.84
C VAL A 72 15.74 12.63 14.98
N ASN A 73 16.10 13.92 15.00
CA ASN A 73 15.12 14.99 14.97
C ASN A 73 14.39 14.98 13.62
N VAL A 74 13.07 14.81 13.65
CA VAL A 74 12.20 14.67 12.49
C VAL A 74 11.08 15.70 12.57
N LEU A 75 10.88 16.47 11.50
CA LEU A 75 9.73 17.33 11.31
C LEU A 75 8.72 16.60 10.42
N GLY A 76 7.57 16.24 10.97
CA GLY A 76 6.55 15.44 10.28
C GLY A 76 5.78 16.25 9.23
N TRP A 77 5.11 15.55 8.31
CA TRP A 77 4.47 16.18 7.15
C TRP A 77 3.39 17.20 7.53
N ARG A 78 2.61 16.95 8.59
CA ARG A 78 1.53 17.86 9.03
C ARG A 78 2.08 19.21 9.46
N ASP A 79 3.21 19.21 10.14
CA ASP A 79 3.82 20.42 10.67
C ASP A 79 4.66 21.14 9.59
N GLN A 80 5.28 20.39 8.67
CA GLN A 80 5.86 20.95 7.44
C GLN A 80 4.80 21.70 6.62
N ALA A 81 3.59 21.16 6.52
CA ALA A 81 2.49 21.79 5.79
C ALA A 81 2.02 23.08 6.47
N LYS A 82 1.94 23.12 7.82
CA LYS A 82 1.63 24.34 8.57
C LYS A 82 2.70 25.42 8.40
N LEU A 83 3.97 25.02 8.36
CA LEU A 83 5.12 25.92 8.18
C LEU A 83 5.35 26.32 6.70
N GLY A 84 4.51 25.86 5.77
CA GLY A 84 4.66 26.15 4.34
C GLY A 84 5.91 25.55 3.70
N ILE A 85 6.51 24.52 4.31
CA ILE A 85 7.70 23.82 3.79
C ILE A 85 7.31 22.89 2.64
N ILE A 86 6.21 22.17 2.82
CA ILE A 86 5.57 21.38 1.78
C ILE A 86 4.23 22.00 1.43
N LEU A 87 3.77 21.80 0.20
CA LEU A 87 2.42 22.15 -0.20
C LEU A 87 1.46 21.42 0.73
N ASN A 88 0.66 22.18 1.49
CA ASN A 88 -0.44 21.61 2.23
C ASN A 88 -1.50 21.18 1.21
N PRO A 89 -1.80 19.88 1.05
CA PRO A 89 -2.78 19.42 0.07
C PRO A 89 -4.19 19.96 0.34
N ARG A 90 -4.44 20.52 1.54
CA ARG A 90 -5.69 21.23 1.89
C ARG A 90 -5.65 22.75 1.65
N ALA A 91 -4.48 23.36 1.48
CA ALA A 91 -4.32 24.79 1.20
C ALA A 91 -3.98 25.08 -0.27
N CYS A 92 -3.53 24.06 -1.01
CA CYS A 92 -3.85 23.98 -2.42
C CYS A 92 -5.37 23.97 -2.52
N GLU A 93 -5.95 24.73 -3.46
CA GLU A 93 -7.29 24.40 -3.91
C GLU A 93 -7.35 22.88 -4.13
N PRO A 94 -8.43 22.21 -3.72
CA PRO A 94 -8.48 20.76 -3.73
C PRO A 94 -7.97 20.28 -5.09
N VAL A 95 -6.82 19.58 -5.12
CA VAL A 95 -6.35 18.88 -6.33
C VAL A 95 -7.31 17.73 -6.68
N LEU A 96 -8.27 17.48 -5.79
CA LEU A 96 -9.50 16.74 -6.03
C LEU A 96 -10.71 17.69 -6.01
N MET A 97 -10.66 18.79 -6.75
CA MET A 97 -11.86 19.25 -7.45
C MET A 97 -12.09 18.20 -8.53
N ILE A 98 -12.75 17.10 -8.15
CA ILE A 98 -13.54 16.37 -9.14
C ILE A 98 -14.69 17.33 -9.43
N GLU A 99 -14.45 18.34 -10.27
CA GLU A 99 -15.51 18.67 -11.21
C GLU A 99 -15.80 17.34 -11.90
N GLU A 100 -17.05 16.90 -11.91
CA GLU A 100 -17.51 15.90 -12.88
C GLU A 100 -17.22 16.48 -14.26
N SER A 101 -15.97 16.39 -14.67
CA SER A 101 -15.54 16.81 -15.98
C SER A 101 -15.88 15.63 -16.86
N ASN A 102 -16.72 15.92 -17.86
CA ASN A 102 -16.97 15.02 -18.99
C ASN A 102 -15.68 14.58 -19.71
N GLU A 103 -14.50 15.03 -19.27
CA GLU A 103 -13.19 14.66 -19.80
C GLU A 103 -12.80 13.23 -19.46
N MET A 104 -13.12 12.72 -18.27
CA MET A 104 -12.91 11.30 -17.95
C MET A 104 -13.81 10.41 -18.80
N ASP A 105 -15.10 10.77 -18.91
CA ASP A 105 -16.02 10.10 -19.83
C ASP A 105 -15.51 10.19 -21.27
N ALA A 106 -14.97 11.34 -21.68
CA ALA A 106 -14.39 11.50 -23.00
C ALA A 106 -13.14 10.61 -23.20
N ILE A 107 -12.31 10.37 -22.19
CA ILE A 107 -11.15 9.48 -22.26
C ILE A 107 -11.60 8.01 -22.33
N VAL A 108 -12.54 7.61 -21.48
CA VAL A 108 -13.12 6.26 -21.48
C VAL A 108 -13.82 5.99 -22.83
N LEU A 109 -14.55 6.96 -23.38
CA LEU A 109 -15.17 6.89 -24.71
C LEU A 109 -14.15 6.90 -25.85
N LYS A 110 -13.01 7.58 -25.70
CA LYS A 110 -11.93 7.62 -26.71
C LYS A 110 -11.10 6.34 -26.73
N LEU A 111 -10.94 5.68 -25.59
CA LEU A 111 -10.08 4.50 -25.42
C LEU A 111 -10.83 3.34 -24.74
N PRO A 112 -12.02 2.95 -25.21
CA PRO A 112 -12.82 1.91 -24.55
C PRO A 112 -12.08 0.57 -24.50
N GLN A 113 -11.19 0.31 -25.46
CA GLN A 113 -10.37 -0.89 -25.54
C GLN A 113 -9.28 -1.01 -24.45
N VAL A 114 -8.97 0.08 -23.74
CA VAL A 114 -7.98 0.08 -22.65
C VAL A 114 -8.63 -0.23 -21.31
N PHE A 115 -9.92 0.05 -21.17
CA PHE A 115 -10.70 -0.12 -19.94
C PHE A 115 -11.64 -1.33 -20.03
N THR A 116 -11.22 -2.40 -20.69
CA THR A 116 -11.97 -3.66 -20.75
C THR A 116 -11.53 -4.61 -19.65
N ASP A 117 -12.45 -5.42 -19.13
CA ASP A 117 -12.15 -6.52 -18.19
C ASP A 117 -11.41 -7.72 -18.84
N VAL A 118 -10.85 -7.52 -20.04
CA VAL A 118 -10.12 -8.52 -20.80
C VAL A 118 -8.64 -8.16 -20.77
N LEU A 119 -7.80 -9.17 -20.50
CA LEU A 119 -6.35 -8.99 -20.50
C LEU A 119 -5.85 -8.49 -21.86
N GLY A 120 -5.10 -7.39 -21.84
CA GLY A 120 -4.52 -6.81 -23.05
C GLY A 120 -3.36 -7.65 -23.60
N LYS A 121 -3.29 -7.82 -24.93
CA LYS A 121 -2.18 -8.50 -25.62
C LYS A 121 -1.30 -7.50 -26.38
N LEU A 122 -0.02 -7.43 -26.01
CA LEU A 122 0.97 -6.65 -26.77
C LEU A 122 1.20 -7.31 -28.14
N LYS A 123 0.76 -6.64 -29.21
CA LYS A 123 0.87 -7.14 -30.58
C LYS A 123 2.26 -6.84 -31.16
N ASN A 124 2.72 -7.70 -32.06
CA ASN A 124 3.95 -7.52 -32.85
C ASN A 124 5.24 -7.41 -32.03
N TYR A 125 5.24 -7.91 -30.79
CA TYR A 125 6.42 -8.03 -29.95
C TYR A 125 6.53 -9.44 -29.41
N SER A 126 7.71 -10.02 -29.49
CA SER A 126 8.03 -11.33 -28.91
C SER A 126 9.27 -11.18 -28.05
N HIS A 127 9.13 -11.51 -26.77
CA HIS A 127 10.26 -11.46 -25.84
C HIS A 127 11.19 -12.65 -26.09
N LYS A 128 12.48 -12.36 -26.34
CA LYS A 128 13.51 -13.39 -26.47
C LYS A 128 14.31 -13.49 -25.17
N ILE A 129 14.19 -14.65 -24.52
CA ILE A 129 14.93 -14.94 -23.29
C ILE A 129 16.42 -15.06 -23.63
N LYS A 130 17.27 -14.27 -22.94
CA LYS A 130 18.73 -14.36 -23.08
C LYS A 130 19.30 -15.32 -22.04
N LEU A 131 19.84 -16.44 -22.50
CA LEU A 131 20.51 -17.41 -21.64
C LEU A 131 21.94 -16.96 -21.29
N LYS A 132 22.39 -17.32 -20.10
CA LYS A 132 23.80 -17.17 -19.70
C LYS A 132 24.68 -18.13 -20.50
N SER A 133 25.94 -17.76 -20.74
CA SER A 133 26.91 -18.65 -21.38
C SER A 133 27.02 -19.97 -20.62
N GLY A 134 26.89 -21.10 -21.34
CA GLY A 134 26.94 -22.44 -20.76
C GLY A 134 25.67 -22.92 -20.06
N ALA A 135 24.56 -22.16 -20.11
CA ALA A 135 23.28 -22.62 -19.59
C ALA A 135 22.82 -23.90 -20.32
N ARG A 136 22.33 -24.88 -19.56
CA ARG A 136 21.82 -26.15 -20.08
C ARG A 136 20.38 -26.37 -19.62
N PRO A 137 19.53 -26.99 -20.45
CA PRO A 137 18.18 -27.36 -20.05
C PRO A 137 18.14 -28.20 -18.79
N VAL A 138 17.13 -27.94 -17.95
CA VAL A 138 16.91 -28.66 -16.69
C VAL A 138 15.45 -29.03 -16.57
N VAL A 139 15.21 -30.33 -16.34
CA VAL A 139 13.90 -30.86 -15.97
C VAL A 139 13.88 -31.11 -14.47
N GLN A 140 13.15 -30.27 -13.75
CA GLN A 140 12.98 -30.39 -12.31
C GLN A 140 11.78 -31.29 -11.98
N LYS A 141 11.88 -32.03 -10.87
CA LYS A 141 10.77 -32.85 -10.35
C LYS A 141 9.60 -31.95 -9.95
N LEU A 142 8.38 -32.31 -10.36
CA LEU A 142 7.16 -31.59 -9.99
C LEU A 142 6.88 -31.71 -8.49
N ARG A 143 6.36 -30.64 -7.89
CA ARG A 143 5.89 -30.64 -6.50
C ARG A 143 4.54 -31.36 -6.42
N ASN A 144 4.32 -32.06 -5.31
CA ASN A 144 3.00 -32.60 -5.00
C ASN A 144 2.07 -31.43 -4.67
N VAL A 145 1.01 -31.25 -5.47
CA VAL A 145 -0.01 -30.24 -5.19
C VAL A 145 -0.95 -30.79 -4.09
N PRO A 146 -1.13 -30.06 -2.96
CA PRO A 146 -2.08 -30.45 -1.90
C PRO A 146 -3.49 -30.60 -2.45
N ILE A 147 -4.24 -31.61 -1.97
CA ILE A 147 -5.55 -31.96 -2.54
C ILE A 147 -6.53 -30.78 -2.48
N GLY A 148 -6.55 -30.02 -1.38
CA GLY A 148 -7.48 -28.91 -1.18
C GLY A 148 -7.36 -27.76 -2.18
N VAL A 149 -6.21 -27.62 -2.85
CA VAL A 149 -5.95 -26.52 -3.80
C VAL A 149 -5.90 -26.99 -5.26
N ARG A 150 -6.09 -28.28 -5.54
CA ARG A 150 -5.96 -28.84 -6.90
C ARG A 150 -7.02 -28.29 -7.86
N ASP A 151 -8.27 -28.21 -7.41
CA ASP A 151 -9.37 -27.81 -8.28
C ASP A 151 -9.35 -26.30 -8.57
N GLU A 152 -8.94 -25.51 -7.58
CA GLU A 152 -8.67 -24.08 -7.75
C GLU A 152 -7.52 -23.86 -8.74
N LEU A 153 -6.39 -24.57 -8.56
CA LEU A 153 -5.23 -24.46 -9.46
C LEU A 153 -5.60 -24.82 -10.90
N LYS A 154 -6.39 -25.89 -11.12
CA LYS A 154 -6.89 -26.25 -12.45
C LYS A 154 -7.74 -25.16 -13.07
N THR A 155 -8.63 -24.55 -12.28
CA THR A 155 -9.50 -23.46 -12.75
C THR A 155 -8.67 -22.26 -13.20
N ILE A 156 -7.65 -21.89 -12.42
CA ILE A 156 -6.73 -20.81 -12.77
C ILE A 156 -5.95 -21.12 -14.06
N LEU A 157 -5.37 -22.32 -14.16
CA LEU A 157 -4.63 -22.73 -15.36
C LEU A 157 -5.53 -22.74 -16.61
N ALA A 158 -6.77 -23.23 -16.49
CA ALA A 158 -7.74 -23.19 -17.58
C ALA A 158 -8.09 -21.75 -18.00
N GLY A 159 -8.20 -20.84 -17.03
CA GLY A 159 -8.35 -19.40 -17.28
C GLY A 159 -7.15 -18.82 -18.06
N MET A 160 -5.93 -19.09 -17.61
CA MET A 160 -4.72 -18.63 -18.30
C MET A 160 -4.59 -19.15 -19.73
N VAL A 161 -5.00 -20.39 -20.00
CA VAL A 161 -5.06 -20.95 -21.37
C VAL A 161 -6.11 -20.24 -22.20
N LYS A 162 -7.31 -20.01 -21.63
CA LYS A 162 -8.40 -19.28 -22.30
C LYS A 162 -7.99 -17.84 -22.63
N ASP A 163 -7.25 -17.19 -21.74
CA ASP A 163 -6.79 -15.80 -21.88
C ASP A 163 -5.49 -15.69 -22.70
N ASP A 164 -5.01 -16.80 -23.28
CA ASP A 164 -3.83 -16.86 -24.15
C ASP A 164 -2.54 -16.37 -23.47
N VAL A 165 -2.45 -16.59 -22.15
CA VAL A 165 -1.28 -16.30 -21.31
C VAL A 165 -0.27 -17.45 -21.34
N ILE A 166 -0.78 -18.68 -21.35
CA ILE A 166 0.01 -19.92 -21.45
C ILE A 166 -0.61 -20.84 -22.50
N GLU A 167 0.18 -21.75 -23.05
CA GLU A 167 -0.27 -22.76 -24.01
C GLU A 167 0.18 -24.16 -23.59
N GLU A 168 -0.57 -25.17 -24.01
CA GLU A 168 -0.16 -26.56 -23.85
C GLU A 168 0.94 -26.90 -24.86
N ILE A 169 1.99 -27.57 -24.39
CA ILE A 169 3.10 -28.05 -25.23
C ILE A 169 3.31 -29.53 -24.98
N GLU A 170 3.60 -30.29 -26.04
CA GLU A 170 3.82 -31.74 -25.92
C GLU A 170 5.14 -32.07 -25.20
N PHE A 171 6.17 -31.24 -25.38
CA PHE A 171 7.51 -31.49 -24.86
C PHE A 171 8.28 -30.21 -24.57
N SER A 172 9.03 -30.20 -23.46
CA SER A 172 9.99 -29.15 -23.11
C SER A 172 11.22 -29.74 -22.42
N GLU A 173 12.40 -29.29 -22.83
CA GLU A 173 13.66 -29.60 -22.14
C GLU A 173 13.83 -28.80 -20.84
N TRP A 174 12.99 -27.78 -20.63
CA TRP A 174 12.96 -26.92 -19.45
C TRP A 174 11.65 -27.14 -18.69
N VAL A 175 11.73 -27.72 -17.50
CA VAL A 175 10.56 -27.96 -16.64
C VAL A 175 10.86 -27.47 -15.24
N SER A 176 10.00 -26.60 -14.71
CA SER A 176 10.10 -26.05 -13.36
C SER A 176 8.81 -26.35 -12.58
N PRO A 177 8.89 -26.69 -11.29
CA PRO A 177 7.71 -27.01 -10.50
C PRO A 177 6.94 -25.73 -10.14
N ILE A 178 5.64 -25.71 -10.46
CA ILE A 178 4.70 -24.71 -9.98
C ILE A 178 4.68 -24.76 -8.44
N GLY A 179 4.86 -23.61 -7.79
CA GLY A 179 4.77 -23.48 -6.33
C GLY A 179 3.33 -23.19 -5.88
N GLU A 180 3.01 -23.47 -4.62
CA GLU A 180 1.68 -23.18 -4.02
C GLU A 180 1.29 -21.69 -4.14
N ASN A 181 2.29 -20.80 -4.20
CA ASN A 181 2.09 -19.35 -4.30
C ASN A 181 1.62 -18.85 -5.68
N VAL A 182 1.47 -19.72 -6.68
CA VAL A 182 0.96 -19.31 -8.01
C VAL A 182 -0.51 -18.88 -7.94
N LEU A 183 -1.28 -19.49 -7.04
CA LEU A 183 -2.65 -19.07 -6.72
C LEU A 183 -2.66 -17.63 -6.18
N TYR A 184 -1.84 -17.35 -5.16
CA TYR A 184 -1.75 -16.02 -4.55
C TYR A 184 -1.27 -14.96 -5.54
N SER A 185 -0.29 -15.25 -6.41
CA SER A 185 0.20 -14.26 -7.37
C SER A 185 -0.81 -13.96 -8.49
N TYR A 186 -1.54 -14.96 -8.97
CA TYR A 186 -2.53 -14.75 -10.05
C TYR A 186 -3.81 -14.12 -9.52
N VAL A 187 -4.30 -14.59 -8.36
CA VAL A 187 -5.44 -13.96 -7.68
C VAL A 187 -5.07 -12.55 -7.24
N ALA A 188 -3.86 -12.29 -6.74
CA ALA A 188 -3.42 -10.93 -6.46
C ALA A 188 -3.38 -10.06 -7.72
N PHE A 189 -2.89 -10.58 -8.85
CA PHE A 189 -2.85 -9.88 -10.14
C PHE A 189 -4.26 -9.51 -10.63
N LEU A 190 -5.22 -10.44 -10.60
CA LEU A 190 -6.62 -10.18 -10.96
C LEU A 190 -7.36 -9.31 -9.92
N SER A 191 -7.03 -9.46 -8.62
CA SER A 191 -7.64 -8.67 -7.55
C SER A 191 -7.11 -7.24 -7.50
N LEU A 192 -5.88 -6.98 -7.96
CA LEU A 192 -5.32 -5.63 -8.09
C LEU A 192 -6.01 -4.86 -9.21
N GLU A 193 -6.49 -5.56 -10.26
CA GLU A 193 -7.35 -4.98 -11.29
C GLU A 193 -8.76 -4.64 -10.76
N LEU A 194 -9.31 -5.45 -9.85
CA LEU A 194 -10.61 -5.18 -9.19
C LEU A 194 -10.53 -4.18 -8.02
N TRP A 195 -9.43 -4.12 -7.27
CA TRP A 195 -9.21 -3.17 -6.16
C TRP A 195 -8.93 -1.75 -6.64
N GLY A 196 -8.48 -1.58 -7.88
CA GLY A 196 -8.45 -0.29 -8.55
C GLY A 196 -9.84 0.33 -8.72
N CYS A 197 -10.89 -0.50 -8.79
CA CYS A 197 -12.28 -0.05 -9.00
C CYS A 197 -13.10 0.09 -7.71
N LEU A 198 -12.73 -0.61 -6.62
CA LEU A 198 -13.50 -0.62 -5.36
C LEU A 198 -13.12 0.48 -4.36
N ARG A 199 -11.95 1.11 -4.54
CA ARG A 199 -11.52 2.22 -3.67
C ARG A 199 -12.36 3.49 -3.87
N ASP A 200 -13.06 3.60 -5.00
CA ASP A 200 -13.92 4.75 -5.32
C ASP A 200 -15.39 4.55 -4.90
N VAL A 201 -15.80 3.35 -4.50
CA VAL A 201 -17.22 3.04 -4.19
C VAL A 201 -17.51 2.90 -2.70
N VAL A 202 -16.53 2.56 -1.85
CA VAL A 202 -16.79 2.37 -0.41
C VAL A 202 -16.14 3.49 0.40
N GLY A 203 -16.95 4.51 0.67
CA GLY A 203 -16.65 5.57 1.62
C GLY A 203 -16.21 5.05 2.98
N THR A 204 -15.38 5.86 3.63
CA THR A 204 -14.82 5.77 4.98
C THR A 204 -15.64 4.91 5.98
N TRP A 205 -15.06 3.81 6.43
CA TRP A 205 -15.41 3.22 7.73
C TRP A 205 -14.35 3.61 8.76
N ASN A 206 -14.79 4.40 9.73
CA ASN A 206 -14.13 4.60 11.01
C ASN A 206 -14.19 3.28 11.78
N VAL A 207 -13.04 2.71 12.13
CA VAL A 207 -12.97 1.63 13.11
C VAL A 207 -11.94 1.99 14.17
N GLY A 208 -12.40 2.72 15.19
CA GLY A 208 -11.77 2.69 16.48
C GLY A 208 -12.06 1.35 17.15
N ASN A 209 -11.06 0.82 17.84
CA ASN A 209 -11.09 -0.39 18.69
C ASN A 209 -11.61 -1.68 18.05
N ILE A 210 -10.72 -2.65 17.86
CA ILE A 210 -10.94 -4.05 18.25
C ILE A 210 -9.54 -4.68 18.43
N GLY A 211 -9.24 -5.05 19.67
CA GLY A 211 -8.18 -6.01 19.96
C GLY A 211 -8.65 -7.44 19.65
N MET A 212 -7.67 -8.34 19.51
CA MET A 212 -7.80 -9.80 19.62
C MET A 212 -9.09 -10.42 19.07
N TRP A 213 -9.05 -11.05 17.88
CA TRP A 213 -9.62 -12.39 17.64
C TRP A 213 -8.94 -13.04 16.43
N GLU A 214 -8.60 -14.31 16.62
CA GLU A 214 -7.99 -15.27 15.68
C GLU A 214 -8.89 -15.61 14.48
N GLU A 215 -8.23 -16.13 13.43
CA GLU A 215 -8.72 -17.09 12.43
C GLU A 215 -10.20 -17.50 12.55
N SER A 216 -11.11 -16.89 11.77
CA SER A 216 -12.31 -17.55 11.21
C SER A 216 -13.32 -16.57 10.57
N VAL A 217 -12.95 -15.78 9.54
CA VAL A 217 -13.95 -15.21 8.60
C VAL A 217 -13.34 -15.04 7.20
N VAL A 218 -13.30 -16.10 6.41
CA VAL A 218 -13.07 -16.00 4.94
C VAL A 218 -14.25 -16.61 4.16
N ALA A 219 -15.30 -17.10 4.82
CA ALA A 219 -16.37 -17.85 4.16
C ALA A 219 -17.71 -17.11 3.93
N GLU A 220 -17.90 -15.86 4.37
CA GLU A 220 -19.23 -15.19 4.26
C GLU A 220 -19.26 -13.90 3.42
N GLY A 221 -18.16 -13.55 2.74
CA GLY A 221 -18.13 -12.37 1.84
C GLY A 221 -18.66 -12.63 0.41
N ALA A 222 -18.83 -13.89 0.00
CA ALA A 222 -19.17 -14.24 -1.39
C ALA A 222 -20.69 -14.37 -1.67
N SER A 223 -21.56 -14.20 -0.67
CA SER A 223 -23.00 -14.45 -0.82
C SER A 223 -23.87 -13.23 -1.16
N TRP A 224 -23.31 -12.01 -1.24
CA TRP A 224 -24.11 -10.79 -1.45
C TRP A 224 -24.08 -10.23 -2.88
N LEU A 225 -23.25 -10.80 -3.78
CA LEU A 225 -23.21 -10.40 -5.19
C LEU A 225 -24.10 -11.24 -6.12
N ALA A 226 -24.82 -12.25 -5.59
CA ALA A 226 -25.71 -13.09 -6.38
C ALA A 226 -27.19 -12.60 -6.43
N ALA A 227 -27.53 -11.43 -5.85
CA ALA A 227 -28.92 -11.02 -5.66
C ALA A 227 -29.40 -9.81 -6.50
N LEU A 228 -28.66 -9.38 -7.54
CA LEU A 228 -29.08 -8.20 -8.34
C LEU A 228 -29.09 -8.38 -9.86
N HIS A 229 -29.21 -9.61 -10.35
CA HIS A 229 -29.55 -9.87 -11.76
C HIS A 229 -30.43 -11.11 -11.94
N CYS A 230 -31.60 -11.10 -11.28
CA CYS A 230 -32.78 -11.89 -11.63
C CYS A 230 -34.00 -11.00 -11.31
N PHE A 231 -34.78 -10.56 -12.29
CA PHE A 231 -36.00 -11.30 -12.64
C PHE A 231 -35.86 -12.81 -12.64
#